data_AF-A0A439LH43-F1
#
_entry.id   AF-A0A439LH43-F1
#
_cell.length_a   1.000
_cell.length_b   1.000
_cell.length_c   1.000
_cell.angle_alpha   90.00
_cell.angle_beta   90.00
_cell.angle_gamma   90.00
#
_symmetry.space_group_name_H-M   'P 1'
#
loop_
_entity.id
_entity.type
_entity.pdbx_description
1 polymer ?
#
loop_
_entity_poly.entity_id
_entity_poly.type
_entity_poly.pdbx_seq_one_letter_code
_entity_poly.pdbx_strand_id
1 'polypeptide(L)'
;MATSAVARETVFALRRQIAKIEGTLPERLEAPAGAAPVDADVTPRDLTIVRRGLAVAPPDAFLRTGAEGLDTALSGGLPKAALSEIHGAATRDAGVVAGFALSLVSLILKQEPPRLPVLWIGT
;
A
#
# COMPACT_ATOMS: atom_id res chain seq x y z
N MET A 1 3.71 -18.42 24.28
CA MET A 1 4.89 -17.74 23.69
C MET A 1 5.68 -18.61 22.70
N ALA A 2 5.76 -19.94 22.87
CA ALA A 2 6.44 -20.82 21.90
C ALA A 2 5.73 -20.89 20.52
N THR A 3 4.40 -20.98 20.49
CA THR A 3 3.63 -21.12 19.24
C THR A 3 3.75 -19.91 18.31
N SER A 4 3.83 -18.70 18.85
CA SER A 4 4.04 -17.46 18.07
C SER A 4 5.46 -17.38 17.49
N ALA A 5 6.45 -17.95 18.18
CA ALA A 5 7.82 -18.03 17.67
C ALA A 5 7.91 -19.03 16.50
N VAL A 6 7.27 -20.20 16.63
CA VAL A 6 7.18 -21.21 15.56
C VAL A 6 6.46 -20.64 14.32
N ALA A 7 5.35 -19.91 14.50
CA ALA A 7 4.64 -19.28 13.39
C ALA A 7 5.52 -18.26 12.64
N ARG A 8 6.30 -17.46 13.38
CA ARG A 8 7.20 -16.46 12.81
C ARG A 8 8.35 -17.09 12.03
N GLU A 9 8.89 -18.21 12.52
CA GLU A 9 9.94 -18.97 11.85
C GLU A 9 9.45 -19.56 10.52
N THR A 10 8.23 -20.11 10.49
CA THR A 10 7.58 -20.61 9.27
C THR A 10 7.40 -19.51 8.23
N VAL A 11 6.97 -18.31 8.65
CA VAL A 11 6.83 -17.16 7.75
C VAL A 11 8.18 -16.74 7.15
N PHE A 12 9.26 -16.73 7.93
CA PHE A 12 10.59 -16.43 7.41
C PHE A 12 11.13 -17.50 6.48
N ALA A 13 10.84 -18.77 6.74
CA ALA A 13 11.18 -19.88 5.85
C ALA A 13 10.45 -19.75 4.49
N LEU A 14 9.14 -19.46 4.52
CA LEU A 14 8.32 -19.25 3.33
C LEU A 14 8.83 -18.08 2.48
N ARG A 15 9.13 -16.93 3.09
CA ARG A 15 9.67 -15.76 2.37
C ARG A 15 10.99 -16.07 1.66
N ARG A 16 11.85 -16.89 2.26
CA ARG A 16 13.10 -17.34 1.62
C ARG A 16 12.85 -18.29 0.44
N GLN A 17 11.85 -19.17 0.54
CA GLN A 17 11.50 -20.04 -0.58
C GLN A 17 10.89 -19.27 -1.75
N ILE A 18 9.98 -18.33 -1.47
CA ILE A 18 9.40 -17.44 -2.49
C ILE A 18 10.51 -16.67 -3.20
N ALA A 19 11.39 -16.03 -2.44
CA ALA A 19 12.58 -15.34 -2.96
C ALA A 19 13.46 -16.23 -3.87
N LYS A 20 13.69 -17.48 -3.47
CA LYS A 20 14.47 -18.45 -4.25
C LYS A 20 13.78 -18.82 -5.58
N ILE A 21 12.45 -18.92 -5.57
CA ILE A 21 11.64 -19.24 -6.76
C ILE A 21 11.58 -18.03 -7.69
N GLU A 22 11.43 -16.83 -7.13
CA GLU A 22 11.25 -15.57 -7.86
C GLU A 22 12.57 -14.94 -8.32
N GLY A 23 13.71 -15.47 -7.85
CA GLY A 23 15.05 -14.95 -8.19
C GLY A 23 15.36 -13.59 -7.55
N THR A 24 14.60 -13.18 -6.54
CA THR A 24 14.69 -11.90 -5.85
C THR A 24 15.03 -12.13 -4.37
N LEU A 25 16.07 -11.48 -3.83
CA LEU A 25 16.48 -11.70 -2.44
C LEU A 25 15.40 -11.25 -1.45
N PRO A 26 15.24 -11.91 -0.28
CA PRO A 26 14.35 -11.42 0.77
C PRO A 26 15.03 -10.20 1.41
N GLU A 27 14.72 -9.02 0.90
CA GLU A 27 15.43 -7.77 1.21
C GLU A 27 15.40 -7.48 2.72
N ARG A 28 16.59 -7.44 3.34
CA ARG A 28 16.78 -6.77 4.63
C ARG A 28 16.67 -5.25 4.39
N LEU A 29 16.11 -4.55 5.37
CA LEU A 29 16.00 -3.10 5.39
C LEU A 29 17.40 -2.46 5.46
N GLU A 30 18.05 -2.24 4.32
CA GLU A 30 19.22 -1.38 4.20
C GLU A 30 18.93 -0.27 3.19
N ALA A 31 19.33 0.96 3.53
CA ALA A 31 19.26 2.09 2.61
C ALA A 31 20.34 1.92 1.53
N PRO A 32 20.07 2.25 0.24
CA PRO A 32 21.06 2.06 -0.81
C PRO A 32 22.25 3.00 -0.59
N ALA A 33 23.46 2.45 -0.54
CA ALA A 33 24.67 3.24 -0.63
C ALA A 33 24.83 3.75 -2.08
N GLY A 34 24.89 5.08 -2.26
CA GLY A 34 25.21 5.69 -3.55
C GLY A 34 24.08 6.47 -4.25
N ALA A 35 23.13 7.05 -3.51
CA ALA A 35 22.18 8.01 -4.11
C ALA A 35 22.93 9.22 -4.68
N ALA A 36 23.14 9.22 -6.00
CA ALA A 36 23.70 10.34 -6.74
C ALA A 36 22.71 11.53 -6.72
N PRO A 37 23.21 12.78 -6.79
CA PRO A 37 22.34 13.95 -6.83
C PRO A 37 21.53 13.93 -8.13
N VAL A 38 20.22 14.09 -7.99
CA VAL A 38 19.26 14.15 -9.10
C VAL A 38 19.50 15.45 -9.87
N ASP A 39 19.56 15.38 -11.21
CA ASP A 39 19.81 16.53 -12.09
C ASP A 39 18.87 17.71 -11.79
N ALA A 40 19.43 18.92 -11.87
CA ALA A 40 18.87 20.18 -11.39
C ALA A 40 17.66 20.73 -12.18
N ASP A 41 17.08 19.96 -13.11
CA ASP A 41 15.98 20.40 -13.98
C ASP A 41 14.61 19.82 -13.59
N VAL A 42 14.53 19.04 -12.50
CA VAL A 42 13.24 18.56 -11.99
C VAL A 42 12.68 19.56 -10.99
N THR A 43 11.60 20.25 -11.37
CA THR A 43 10.95 21.22 -10.48
C THR A 43 10.36 20.52 -9.24
N PRO A 44 10.60 21.00 -8.01
CA PRO A 44 10.36 20.22 -6.78
C PRO A 44 8.90 19.97 -6.38
N ARG A 45 7.91 20.40 -7.18
CA ARG A 45 6.49 20.44 -6.76
C ARG A 45 5.65 19.24 -7.20
N ASP A 46 6.17 18.38 -8.09
CA ASP A 46 5.40 17.27 -8.68
C ASP A 46 5.94 15.87 -8.33
N LEU A 47 6.73 15.74 -7.27
CA LEU A 47 7.36 14.47 -6.90
C LEU A 47 6.74 13.85 -5.64
N THR A 48 5.86 12.87 -5.84
CA THR A 48 5.50 11.89 -4.81
C THR A 48 6.37 10.65 -4.96
N ILE A 49 7.16 10.34 -3.93
CA ILE A 49 8.10 9.20 -3.91
C ILE A 49 7.36 7.94 -3.46
N VAL A 50 7.12 7.01 -4.38
CA VAL A 50 6.63 5.65 -4.06
C VAL A 50 7.84 4.72 -3.91
N ARG A 51 7.86 3.92 -2.84
CA ARG A 51 8.97 3.04 -2.43
C ARG A 51 9.12 1.81 -3.32
N ARG A 52 9.34 2.03 -4.62
CA ARG A 52 9.91 1.11 -5.60
C ARG A 52 10.32 1.99 -6.79
N GLY A 53 11.63 2.22 -6.93
CA GLY A 53 12.33 3.16 -7.82
C GLY A 53 11.51 3.97 -8.83
N LEU A 54 11.61 5.31 -8.75
CA LEU A 54 11.31 6.31 -9.79
C LEU A 54 10.34 5.85 -10.89
N ALA A 55 9.17 5.37 -10.49
CA ALA A 55 8.08 5.07 -11.42
C ALA A 55 7.05 6.17 -11.24
N VAL A 56 6.86 6.96 -12.29
CA VAL A 56 5.78 7.94 -12.39
C VAL A 56 4.47 7.16 -12.22
N ALA A 57 3.83 7.31 -11.07
CA ALA A 57 2.52 6.74 -10.84
C ALA A 57 1.54 7.42 -11.80
N PRO A 58 0.79 6.68 -12.64
CA PRO A 58 -0.17 7.30 -13.54
C PRO A 58 -1.18 8.14 -12.74
N PRO A 59 -1.84 9.15 -13.35
CA PRO A 59 -2.79 10.04 -12.67
C PRO A 59 -3.91 9.30 -11.92
N ASP A 60 -4.12 8.03 -12.27
CA ASP A 60 -5.17 7.16 -11.77
C ASP A 60 -4.63 6.02 -10.88
N ALA A 61 -3.38 6.11 -10.43
CA ALA A 61 -2.76 5.16 -9.52
C ALA A 61 -3.35 5.22 -8.11
N PHE A 62 -4.00 6.33 -7.76
CA PHE A 62 -4.54 6.59 -6.42
C PHE A 62 -6.07 6.72 -6.46
N LEU A 63 -6.71 6.20 -5.42
CA LEU A 63 -8.09 6.46 -5.07
C LEU A 63 -8.12 7.67 -4.13
N ARG A 64 -8.61 8.80 -4.62
CA ARG A 64 -8.86 9.98 -3.78
C ARG A 64 -10.05 9.73 -2.87
N THR A 65 -9.88 10.01 -1.58
CA THR A 65 -10.95 9.86 -0.59
C THR A 65 -11.90 11.05 -0.58
N GLY A 66 -11.44 12.20 -1.09
CA GLY A 66 -12.17 13.47 -1.01
C GLY A 66 -11.97 14.21 0.31
N ALA A 67 -11.28 13.59 1.28
CA ALA A 67 -10.82 14.24 2.49
C ALA A 67 -9.40 14.75 2.26
N GLU A 68 -9.25 16.05 1.99
CA GLU A 68 -7.98 16.67 1.59
C GLU A 68 -6.82 16.38 2.56
N GLY A 69 -7.08 16.44 3.88
CA GLY A 69 -6.06 16.13 4.89
C GLY A 69 -5.59 14.67 4.85
N LEU A 70 -6.51 13.73 4.60
CA LEU A 70 -6.19 12.31 4.49
C LEU A 70 -5.45 12.03 3.18
N ASP A 71 -5.95 12.57 2.06
CA ASP A 71 -5.30 12.39 0.76
C ASP A 71 -3.88 12.96 0.78
N THR A 72 -3.67 14.12 1.42
CA THR A 72 -2.33 14.70 1.62
C THR A 72 -1.43 13.81 2.46
N ALA A 73 -1.95 13.28 3.59
CA ALA A 73 -1.20 12.35 4.44
C ALA A 73 -0.80 11.06 3.71
N LEU A 74 -1.58 10.64 2.73
CA LEU A 74 -1.32 9.48 1.86
C LEU A 74 -0.58 9.86 0.56
N SER A 75 -0.07 11.08 0.45
CA SER A 75 0.65 11.60 -0.73
C SER A 75 -0.14 11.57 -2.04
N GLY A 76 -1.45 11.82 -1.96
CA GLY A 76 -2.37 11.93 -3.10
C GLY A 76 -3.58 10.99 -3.07
N GLY A 77 -3.70 10.14 -2.03
CA GLY A 77 -4.82 9.21 -1.83
C GLY A 77 -4.36 7.77 -1.60
N LEU A 78 -5.31 6.84 -1.59
CA LEU A 78 -5.01 5.42 -1.36
C LEU A 78 -4.44 4.76 -2.64
N PRO A 79 -3.24 4.15 -2.61
CA PRO A 79 -2.69 3.48 -3.78
C PRO A 79 -3.51 2.26 -4.21
N LYS A 80 -3.96 2.21 -5.47
CA LYS A 80 -4.78 1.11 -6.01
C LYS A 80 -4.01 -0.19 -6.22
N ALA A 81 -2.72 -0.09 -6.54
CA ALA A 81 -1.82 -1.23 -6.77
C ALA A 81 -0.97 -1.53 -5.52
N ALA A 82 -1.63 -1.64 -4.36
CA ALA A 82 -0.97 -1.91 -3.08
C ALA A 82 -1.89 -2.67 -2.13
N LEU A 83 -1.28 -3.28 -1.10
CA LEU A 83 -2.00 -3.79 0.06
C LEU A 83 -2.13 -2.67 1.09
N SER A 84 -3.36 -2.40 1.54
CA SER A 84 -3.67 -1.41 2.57
C SER A 84 -4.37 -2.10 3.74
N GLU A 85 -3.98 -1.74 4.96
CA GLU A 85 -4.54 -2.31 6.18
C GLU A 85 -5.20 -1.20 7.01
N ILE A 86 -6.44 -1.44 7.46
CA ILE A 86 -7.21 -0.49 8.28
C ILE A 86 -7.37 -1.10 9.66
N HIS A 87 -6.88 -0.41 10.68
CA HIS A 87 -6.92 -0.87 12.06
C HIS A 87 -7.95 -0.11 12.87
N GLY A 88 -8.74 -0.84 13.66
CA GLY A 88 -9.49 -0.30 14.79
C GLY A 88 -8.66 -0.40 16.06
N ALA A 89 -8.91 0.47 17.05
CA ALA A 89 -8.19 0.41 18.32
C ALA A 89 -8.66 -0.76 19.19
N ALA A 90 -9.93 -1.14 19.08
CA ALA A 90 -10.53 -2.26 19.78
C ALA A 90 -11.55 -3.01 18.90
N THR A 91 -11.94 -4.22 19.30
CA THR A 91 -12.92 -5.05 18.57
C THR A 91 -14.26 -4.35 18.37
N ARG A 92 -14.69 -3.49 19.30
CA ARG A 92 -15.92 -2.70 19.15
C ARG A 92 -15.88 -1.72 17.97
N ASP A 93 -14.69 -1.35 17.51
CA ASP A 93 -14.50 -0.43 16.39
C ASP A 93 -14.60 -1.14 15.04
N ALA A 94 -14.80 -2.47 15.02
CA ALA A 94 -14.90 -3.26 13.78
C ALA A 94 -15.98 -2.72 12.84
N GLY A 95 -17.11 -2.24 13.38
CA GLY A 95 -18.17 -1.62 12.58
C GLY A 95 -17.72 -0.33 11.88
N VAL A 96 -16.93 0.50 12.56
CA VAL A 96 -16.39 1.75 11.99
C VAL A 96 -15.35 1.44 10.92
N VAL A 97 -14.46 0.47 11.17
CA VAL A 97 -13.45 0.01 10.21
C VAL A 97 -14.09 -0.56 8.94
N ALA A 98 -15.09 -1.44 9.11
CA ALA A 98 -15.83 -2.00 7.99
C ALA A 98 -16.62 -0.92 7.22
N GLY A 99 -17.25 0.01 7.93
CA GLY A 99 -17.95 1.14 7.33
C GLY A 99 -17.03 2.06 6.53
N PHE A 100 -15.81 2.32 7.02
CA PHE A 100 -14.79 3.06 6.29
C PHE A 100 -14.31 2.29 5.04
N ALA A 101 -14.10 0.97 5.13
CA ALA A 101 -13.78 0.17 3.95
C ALA A 101 -14.91 0.22 2.89
N LEU A 102 -16.18 0.16 3.31
CA LEU A 102 -17.34 0.26 2.42
C LEU A 102 -17.49 1.65 1.77
N SER A 103 -17.09 2.72 2.46
CA SER A 103 -17.09 4.06 1.86
C SER A 103 -16.03 4.17 0.76
N LEU A 104 -14.85 3.57 0.94
CA LEU A 104 -13.82 3.46 -0.10
C LEU A 104 -14.32 2.65 -1.31
N VAL A 105 -15.01 1.53 -1.07
CA VAL A 105 -15.67 0.74 -2.13
C VAL A 105 -16.65 1.60 -2.92
N SER A 106 -17.46 2.40 -2.22
CA SER A 106 -18.42 3.31 -2.88
C SER A 106 -17.72 4.34 -3.77
N LEU A 107 -16.55 4.82 -3.37
CA LEU A 107 -15.74 5.73 -4.21
C LEU A 107 -15.20 5.03 -5.46
N ILE A 108 -14.76 3.77 -5.35
CA ILE A 108 -14.33 2.95 -6.49
C ILE A 108 -15.49 2.76 -7.47
N LEU A 109 -16.68 2.39 -6.96
CA LEU A 109 -17.86 2.14 -7.79
C LEU A 109 -18.42 3.40 -8.46
N LYS A 110 -18.10 4.60 -7.96
CA LYS A 110 -18.49 5.89 -8.54
C LYS A 110 -17.53 6.38 -9.63
N GLN A 111 -16.39 5.72 -9.87
CA GLN A 111 -15.44 6.16 -10.89
C GLN A 111 -15.98 5.88 -12.30
N GLU A 112 -15.92 6.86 -13.19
CA GLU A 112 -16.23 6.71 -14.62
C GLU A 112 -14.95 6.78 -15.47
N PRO A 113 -14.78 5.90 -16.48
CA PRO A 113 -15.63 4.74 -16.81
C PRO A 113 -15.58 3.67 -15.70
N PRO A 114 -16.62 2.86 -15.54
CA PRO A 114 -16.72 1.88 -14.45
C PRO A 114 -15.50 0.95 -14.46
N ARG A 115 -14.75 0.97 -13.35
CA ARG A 115 -13.54 0.16 -13.17
C ARG A 115 -13.77 -0.99 -12.21
N LEU A 116 -13.18 -2.12 -12.62
CA LEU A 116 -12.84 -3.37 -11.92
C LEU A 116 -13.84 -3.85 -10.84
N PRO A 117 -14.32 -5.10 -10.92
CA PRO A 117 -15.24 -5.63 -9.93
C PRO A 117 -14.64 -5.59 -8.52
N VAL A 118 -15.46 -5.22 -7.54
CA VAL A 118 -15.09 -5.27 -6.12
C VAL A 118 -15.43 -6.65 -5.57
N LEU A 119 -14.44 -7.32 -4.98
CA LEU A 119 -14.64 -8.56 -4.24
C LEU A 119 -14.63 -8.25 -2.73
N TRP A 120 -15.73 -8.59 -2.05
CA TRP A 120 -15.81 -8.54 -0.59
C TRP A 120 -15.73 -9.94 -0.01
N ILE A 121 -14.72 -10.19 0.83
CA ILE A 121 -14.55 -11.47 1.54
C ILE A 121 -15.03 -11.26 2.98
N GLY A 122 -16.24 -11.72 3.28
CA GLY A 122 -16.79 -11.73 4.64
C GLY A 122 -16.34 -12.96 5.44
N THR A 123 -16.42 -12.85 6.77
CA THR A 123 -16.23 -13.95 7.73
C THR A 123 -17.56 -14.42 8.28
#